data_AF-A0A954A715-F1
#
_entry.id   AF-A0A954A715-F1
#
_cell.length_a   1.000
_cell.length_b   1.000
_cell.length_c   1.000
_cell.angle_alpha   90.00
_cell.angle_beta   90.00
_cell.angle_gamma   90.00
#
_symmetry.space_group_name_H-M   'P 1'
#
loop_
_entity.id
_entity.type
_entity.pdbx_description
1 polymer ?
#
loop_
_entity_poly.entity_id
_entity_poly.type
_entity_poly.pdbx_seq_one_letter_code
_entity_poly.pdbx_strand_id
1 'polypeptide(L)'
;SVKDSGLVFQLNQNEGVHDREQVGISSIHSSLLGAPARSINSLSTGGSSTTITIGGFLSSLISGGSNDLDSNARNALRIVDSAIDEVTERRAYLGAFQAQTIDTNINSLSVAVENLAASESAIRDLDFAEETADFTKNQILYQSGIAVLAQSNLISQSVLSLLG
;
A
#
# COMPACT_ATOMS: atom_id res chain seq x y z
N SER A 1 -22.61 0.50 2.93
CA SER A 1 -22.31 0.55 1.49
C SER A 1 -21.11 1.47 1.32
N VAL A 2 -19.95 0.92 0.95
CA VAL A 2 -18.74 1.71 0.67
C VAL A 2 -18.98 2.34 -0.71
N LYS A 3 -19.33 3.63 -0.73
CA LYS A 3 -19.51 4.40 -1.97
C LYS A 3 -18.14 4.74 -2.53
N ASP A 4 -17.93 4.49 -3.83
CA ASP A 4 -16.85 5.02 -4.67
C ASP A 4 -15.54 5.36 -3.93
N SER A 5 -14.85 4.32 -3.48
CA SER A 5 -13.51 4.45 -2.91
C SER A 5 -12.49 4.28 -4.05
N GLY A 6 -12.39 5.32 -4.89
CA GLY A 6 -11.45 5.38 -6.00
C GLY A 6 -10.97 6.80 -6.28
N LEU A 7 -9.76 6.90 -6.85
CA LEU A 7 -9.22 8.17 -7.34
C LEU A 7 -9.85 8.46 -8.70
N VAL A 8 -10.42 9.65 -8.86
CA VAL A 8 -10.99 10.09 -10.12
C VAL A 8 -9.93 10.87 -10.88
N PHE A 9 -9.47 10.34 -12.01
CA PHE A 9 -8.58 11.03 -12.93
C PHE A 9 -9.41 11.77 -13.98
N GLN A 10 -9.27 13.09 -14.04
CA GLN A 10 -9.81 13.90 -15.14
C GLN A 10 -8.83 13.85 -16.31
N LEU A 11 -9.28 13.29 -17.42
CA LEU A 11 -8.46 13.15 -18.63
C LEU A 11 -8.51 14.42 -19.50
N ASN A 12 -9.45 15.34 -19.25
CA ASN A 12 -9.66 16.59 -19.98
C ASN A 12 -10.21 17.71 -19.06
N GLN A 13 -10.05 18.99 -19.44
CA GLN A 13 -10.49 20.19 -18.70
C GLN A 13 -12.01 20.47 -18.78
N ASN A 14 -12.82 19.51 -19.22
CA ASN A 14 -14.27 19.64 -19.37
C ASN A 14 -14.99 18.71 -18.38
N GLU A 15 -15.97 19.22 -17.65
CA GLU A 15 -16.68 18.54 -16.54
C GLU A 15 -17.65 17.41 -16.99
N GLY A 16 -17.38 16.77 -18.13
CA GLY A 16 -18.19 15.66 -18.64
C GLY A 16 -17.95 14.36 -17.88
N VAL A 17 -19.02 13.64 -17.55
CA VAL A 17 -18.98 12.32 -16.85
C VAL A 17 -18.22 11.26 -17.67
N HIS A 18 -18.09 11.45 -18.99
CA HIS A 18 -17.34 10.56 -19.88
C HIS A 18 -15.82 10.79 -19.88
N ASP A 19 -15.33 11.91 -19.34
CA ASP A 19 -13.90 12.29 -19.36
C ASP A 19 -13.21 12.04 -18.00
N ARG A 20 -13.90 11.35 -17.08
CA ARG A 20 -13.41 10.99 -15.74
C ARG A 20 -13.25 9.48 -15.65
N GLU A 21 -12.03 9.01 -15.44
CA GLU A 21 -11.77 7.59 -15.20
C GLU A 21 -11.48 7.38 -13.70
N GLN A 22 -12.35 6.59 -13.05
CA GLN A 22 -12.21 6.28 -11.64
C GLN A 22 -11.43 4.98 -11.48
N VAL A 23 -10.22 5.09 -10.95
CA VAL A 23 -9.41 3.93 -10.58
C VAL A 23 -9.68 3.64 -9.10
N GLY A 24 -10.46 2.57 -8.86
CA GLY A 24 -10.80 2.14 -7.50
C GLY A 24 -11.88 1.06 -7.49
N ILE A 25 -12.30 0.68 -6.28
CA ILE A 25 -13.33 -0.36 -6.11
C ILE A 25 -14.69 0.29 -6.37
N SER A 26 -15.30 -0.02 -7.51
CA SER A 26 -16.68 0.42 -7.80
C SER A 26 -17.65 -0.16 -6.77
N SER A 27 -18.56 0.67 -6.27
CA SER A 27 -19.54 0.24 -5.26
C SER A 27 -20.56 -0.74 -5.85
N ILE A 28 -20.75 -1.88 -5.19
CA ILE A 28 -21.65 -2.95 -5.63
C ILE A 28 -23.07 -2.70 -5.07
N HIS A 29 -24.06 -2.50 -5.95
CA HIS A 29 -25.49 -2.44 -5.59
C HIS A 29 -26.25 -3.53 -6.35
N SER A 30 -27.08 -4.33 -5.67
CA SER A 30 -27.75 -5.54 -6.21
C SER A 30 -28.62 -5.31 -7.46
N SER A 31 -28.92 -4.06 -7.80
CA SER A 31 -29.63 -3.65 -9.01
C SER A 31 -28.73 -3.49 -10.24
N LEU A 32 -27.41 -3.59 -10.12
CA LEU A 32 -26.45 -3.53 -11.23
C LEU A 32 -25.78 -4.89 -11.50
N LEU A 33 -25.86 -5.84 -10.56
CA LEU A 33 -25.31 -7.20 -10.71
C LEU A 33 -26.27 -8.05 -11.53
N GLY A 34 -25.79 -8.55 -12.67
CA GLY A 34 -26.55 -9.36 -13.61
C GLY A 34 -26.58 -8.73 -15.00
N ALA A 35 -26.66 -9.57 -16.04
CA ALA A 35 -26.67 -9.11 -17.42
C ALA A 35 -27.78 -8.06 -17.66
N PRO A 36 -27.54 -7.02 -18.51
CA PRO A 36 -28.56 -6.05 -18.85
C PRO A 36 -29.76 -6.78 -19.44
N ALA A 37 -30.97 -6.40 -18.98
CA ALA A 37 -32.23 -6.94 -19.46
C ALA A 37 -32.26 -6.95 -21.00
N ARG A 38 -32.15 -8.14 -21.62
CA ARG A 38 -32.32 -8.28 -23.06
C ARG A 38 -33.80 -8.49 -23.31
N SER A 39 -34.47 -7.43 -23.73
CA SER A 39 -35.82 -7.57 -24.27
C SER A 39 -35.73 -8.41 -25.55
N ILE A 40 -36.26 -9.63 -25.52
CA ILE A 40 -36.53 -10.38 -26.73
C ILE A 40 -38.02 -10.18 -27.01
N ASN A 41 -38.33 -9.40 -28.04
CA ASN A 41 -39.69 -9.25 -28.52
C ASN A 41 -40.10 -10.59 -29.19
N SER A 42 -40.81 -11.48 -28.50
CA SER A 42 -41.18 -12.80 -29.06
C SER A 42 -42.63 -13.20 -28.84
N LEU A 43 -43.23 -13.57 -29.99
CA LEU A 43 -44.44 -14.34 -30.25
C LEU A 43 -45.79 -13.80 -29.73
N SER A 44 -46.48 -13.05 -30.59
CA SER A 44 -47.89 -12.69 -30.44
C SER A 44 -48.82 -13.86 -30.80
N THR A 45 -49.05 -14.78 -29.85
CA THR A 45 -50.23 -15.65 -29.93
C THR A 45 -51.44 -14.91 -29.37
N GLY A 46 -52.15 -14.20 -30.26
CA GLY A 46 -53.43 -13.56 -29.98
C GLY A 46 -53.33 -12.20 -29.30
N GLY A 47 -53.06 -11.14 -30.08
CA GLY A 47 -53.37 -9.75 -29.76
C GLY A 47 -52.63 -9.08 -28.58
N SER A 48 -51.91 -9.83 -27.76
CA SER A 48 -51.08 -9.30 -26.67
C SER A 48 -49.62 -9.59 -26.95
N SER A 49 -48.82 -8.54 -27.15
CA SER A 49 -47.36 -8.63 -27.23
C SER A 49 -46.80 -8.83 -25.82
N THR A 50 -46.61 -10.08 -25.41
CA THR A 50 -45.90 -10.37 -24.15
C THR A 50 -44.41 -10.16 -24.39
N THR A 51 -43.90 -8.99 -23.98
CA THR A 51 -42.45 -8.75 -23.93
C THR A 51 -41.83 -9.69 -22.90
N ILE A 52 -41.19 -10.78 -23.33
CA ILE A 52 -40.41 -11.65 -22.45
C ILE A 52 -39.04 -11.00 -22.28
N THR A 53 -38.85 -10.31 -21.16
CA THR A 53 -37.54 -9.80 -20.77
C THR A 53 -36.67 -10.98 -20.32
N ILE A 54 -35.66 -11.33 -21.13
CA ILE A 54 -34.70 -12.39 -20.79
C ILE A 54 -33.45 -11.73 -20.20
N GLY A 55 -33.20 -12.02 -18.93
CA GLY A 55 -32.16 -11.38 -18.11
C GLY A 55 -32.71 -10.37 -17.11
N GLY A 56 -32.13 -10.34 -15.92
CA GLY A 56 -32.54 -9.52 -14.78
C GLY A 56 -31.41 -9.37 -13.76
N PHE A 57 -31.62 -8.53 -12.75
CA PHE A 57 -30.63 -8.31 -11.69
C PHE A 57 -30.85 -9.26 -10.52
N LEU A 58 -29.84 -9.44 -9.66
CA LEU A 58 -29.97 -10.25 -8.43
C LEU A 58 -31.15 -9.78 -7.55
N SER A 59 -31.45 -8.47 -7.56
CA SER A 59 -32.64 -7.91 -6.90
C SER A 59 -33.97 -8.49 -7.41
N SER A 60 -34.04 -8.91 -8.68
CA SER A 60 -35.24 -9.50 -9.30
C SER A 60 -35.46 -10.98 -8.93
N LEU A 61 -34.42 -11.66 -8.44
CA LEU A 61 -34.53 -12.98 -7.81
C LEU A 61 -35.09 -12.85 -6.39
N ILE A 62 -34.56 -11.89 -5.62
CA ILE A 62 -34.99 -11.67 -4.22
C ILE A 62 -36.45 -11.23 -4.14
N SER A 63 -36.93 -10.46 -5.12
CA SER A 63 -38.33 -10.01 -5.14
C SER A 63 -39.34 -11.07 -5.62
N GLY A 64 -38.90 -12.29 -5.95
CA GLY A 64 -39.78 -13.44 -6.26
C GLY A 64 -40.64 -13.27 -7.51
N GLY A 65 -40.15 -12.54 -8.51
CA GLY A 65 -40.90 -12.22 -9.73
C GLY A 65 -40.73 -13.23 -10.88
N SER A 66 -40.83 -12.75 -12.11
CA SER A 66 -40.69 -13.55 -13.35
C SER A 66 -39.34 -14.28 -13.50
N ASN A 67 -38.33 -13.93 -12.70
CA ASN A 67 -36.98 -14.50 -12.74
C ASN A 67 -36.70 -15.41 -11.54
N ASP A 68 -37.74 -15.82 -10.80
CA ASP A 68 -37.60 -16.70 -9.64
C ASP A 68 -37.13 -18.12 -10.04
N LEU A 69 -36.57 -18.83 -9.07
CA LEU A 69 -36.02 -20.17 -9.23
C LEU A 69 -37.11 -21.19 -9.64
N ASP A 70 -38.34 -20.99 -9.20
CA ASP A 70 -39.47 -21.88 -9.49
C ASP A 70 -40.03 -21.69 -10.92
N SER A 71 -40.17 -20.43 -11.35
CA SER A 71 -40.75 -20.11 -12.66
C SER A 71 -39.74 -20.16 -13.81
N ASN A 72 -38.48 -19.76 -13.58
CA ASN A 72 -37.46 -19.62 -14.63
C ASN A 72 -36.04 -19.92 -14.11
N ALA A 73 -35.84 -21.11 -13.55
CA ALA A 73 -34.55 -21.58 -12.99
C ALA A 73 -33.31 -21.30 -13.87
N ARG A 74 -33.41 -21.48 -15.19
CA ARG A 74 -32.28 -21.26 -16.12
C ARG A 74 -31.85 -19.79 -16.20
N ASN A 75 -32.79 -18.85 -16.13
CA ASN A 75 -32.48 -17.43 -16.13
C ASN A 75 -31.93 -17.01 -14.75
N ALA A 76 -32.53 -17.52 -13.68
CA ALA A 76 -32.04 -17.29 -12.32
C ALA A 76 -30.58 -17.74 -12.13
N LEU A 77 -30.22 -18.94 -12.61
CA LEU A 77 -28.84 -19.42 -12.58
C LEU A 77 -27.87 -18.51 -13.36
N ARG A 78 -28.25 -18.05 -14.56
CA ARG A 78 -27.43 -17.09 -15.32
C ARG A 78 -27.19 -15.76 -14.60
N ILE A 79 -28.18 -15.28 -13.85
CA ILE A 79 -28.07 -14.03 -13.07
C ILE A 79 -27.09 -14.25 -11.91
N VAL A 80 -27.17 -15.40 -11.25
CA VAL A 80 -26.25 -15.78 -10.17
C VAL A 80 -24.83 -15.96 -10.68
N ASP A 81 -24.61 -16.66 -11.80
CA ASP A 81 -23.29 -16.85 -12.39
C ASP A 81 -22.62 -15.51 -12.71
N SER A 82 -23.36 -14.58 -13.33
CA SER A 82 -22.86 -13.23 -13.62
C SER A 82 -22.51 -12.44 -12.35
N ALA A 83 -23.30 -12.58 -11.28
CA ALA A 83 -23.00 -11.92 -10.00
C ALA A 83 -21.76 -12.53 -9.32
N ILE A 84 -21.55 -13.85 -9.48
CA ILE A 84 -20.34 -14.53 -8.99
C ILE A 84 -19.12 -14.05 -9.75
N ASP A 85 -19.18 -13.92 -11.07
CA ASP A 85 -18.09 -13.43 -11.90
C ASP A 85 -17.67 -12.01 -11.48
N GLU A 86 -18.63 -11.11 -11.26
CA GLU A 86 -18.36 -9.74 -10.83
C GLU A 86 -17.72 -9.68 -9.43
N VAL A 87 -18.20 -10.48 -8.47
CA VAL A 87 -17.57 -10.58 -7.14
C VAL A 87 -16.15 -11.15 -7.25
N THR A 88 -15.94 -12.13 -8.13
CA THR A 88 -14.64 -12.77 -8.35
C THR A 88 -13.64 -11.78 -8.96
N GLU A 89 -14.05 -10.97 -9.93
CA GLU A 89 -13.24 -9.91 -10.51
C GLU A 89 -12.82 -8.89 -9.45
N ARG A 90 -13.74 -8.46 -8.58
CA ARG A 90 -13.43 -7.52 -7.50
C ARG A 90 -12.47 -8.12 -6.47
N ARG A 91 -12.63 -9.40 -6.12
CA ARG A 91 -11.66 -10.12 -5.26
C ARG A 91 -10.30 -10.23 -5.91
N ALA A 92 -10.24 -10.49 -7.22
CA ALA A 92 -8.99 -10.54 -7.97
C ALA A 92 -8.30 -9.17 -7.97
N TYR A 93 -9.04 -8.08 -8.20
CA TYR A 93 -8.52 -6.71 -8.13
C TYR A 93 -7.97 -6.37 -6.74
N LEU A 94 -8.70 -6.72 -5.68
CA LEU A 94 -8.23 -6.55 -4.30
C LEU A 94 -6.95 -7.34 -4.03
N GLY A 95 -6.89 -8.59 -4.49
CA GLY A 95 -5.69 -9.43 -4.37
C GLY A 95 -4.49 -8.82 -5.12
N ALA A 96 -4.71 -8.32 -6.34
CA ALA A 96 -3.68 -7.64 -7.11
C ALA A 96 -3.21 -6.34 -6.45
N PHE A 97 -4.13 -5.54 -5.90
CA PHE A 97 -3.79 -4.33 -5.16
C PHE A 97 -2.98 -4.65 -3.90
N GLN A 98 -3.36 -5.69 -3.14
CA GLN A 98 -2.60 -6.12 -1.98
C GLN A 98 -1.18 -6.55 -2.37
N ALA A 99 -1.05 -7.46 -3.35
CA ALA A 99 0.25 -7.97 -3.78
C ALA A 99 1.14 -6.88 -4.38
N GLN A 100 0.58 -5.96 -5.16
CA GLN A 100 1.36 -4.95 -5.87
C GLN A 100 1.62 -3.69 -5.05
N THR A 101 0.67 -3.24 -4.25
CA THR A 101 0.83 -1.98 -3.49
C THR A 101 1.33 -2.27 -2.09
N ILE A 102 0.71 -3.18 -1.33
CA ILE A 102 1.08 -3.36 0.08
C ILE A 102 2.42 -4.08 0.20
N ASP A 103 2.58 -5.22 -0.48
CA ASP A 103 3.80 -6.03 -0.32
C ASP A 103 5.06 -5.32 -0.87
N THR A 104 4.93 -4.59 -1.98
CA THR A 104 6.06 -3.84 -2.55
C THR A 104 6.46 -2.65 -1.67
N ASN A 105 5.50 -1.93 -1.10
CA ASN A 105 5.78 -0.84 -0.16
C ASN A 105 6.44 -1.35 1.13
N ILE A 106 6.00 -2.50 1.64
CA ILE A 106 6.62 -3.14 2.82
C ILE A 106 8.08 -3.49 2.54
N ASN A 107 8.37 -4.09 1.38
CA ASN A 107 9.74 -4.45 1.01
C ASN A 107 10.63 -3.21 0.86
N SER A 108 10.14 -2.17 0.17
CA SER A 108 10.87 -0.90 0.01
C SER A 108 11.16 -0.24 1.35
N LEU A 109 10.16 -0.19 2.24
CA LEU A 109 10.31 0.38 3.58
C LEU A 109 11.29 -0.43 4.45
N SER A 110 11.25 -1.76 4.37
CA SER A 110 12.17 -2.62 5.13
C SER A 110 13.63 -2.36 4.73
N VAL A 111 13.90 -2.22 3.43
CA VAL A 111 15.23 -1.86 2.92
C VAL A 111 15.64 -0.45 3.39
N ALA A 112 14.71 0.52 3.38
CA ALA A 112 15.00 1.86 3.89
C ALA A 112 15.34 1.85 5.39
N VAL A 113 14.62 1.06 6.19
CA VAL A 113 14.88 0.88 7.62
C VAL A 113 16.24 0.24 7.87
N GLU A 114 16.61 -0.79 7.12
CA GLU A 114 17.94 -1.43 7.22
C GLU A 114 19.07 -0.44 6.92
N ASN A 115 18.95 0.32 5.83
CA ASN A 115 19.94 1.34 5.47
C ASN A 115 20.05 2.45 6.52
N LEU A 116 18.92 2.88 7.10
CA LEU A 116 18.92 3.87 8.18
C LEU A 116 19.55 3.34 9.45
N ALA A 117 19.24 2.10 9.85
CA ALA A 117 19.84 1.47 11.02
C ALA A 117 21.36 1.29 10.84
N ALA A 118 21.81 0.89 9.65
CA ALA A 118 23.24 0.79 9.33
C ALA A 118 23.93 2.17 9.40
N SER A 119 23.29 3.21 8.86
CA SER A 119 23.80 4.58 8.93
C SER A 119 23.85 5.11 10.36
N GLU A 120 22.81 4.85 11.16
CA GLU A 120 22.78 5.21 12.58
C GLU A 120 23.87 4.51 13.37
N SER A 121 24.08 3.20 13.14
CA SER A 121 25.17 2.45 13.78
C SER A 121 26.53 3.03 13.40
N ALA A 122 26.74 3.36 12.12
CA ALA A 122 28.00 3.94 11.67
C ALA A 122 28.27 5.32 12.29
N ILE A 123 27.25 6.17 12.42
CA ILE A 123 27.38 7.48 13.09
C ILE A 123 27.69 7.28 14.57
N ARG A 124 26.94 6.41 15.27
CA ARG A 124 27.14 6.17 16.70
C ARG A 124 28.53 5.58 16.99
N ASP A 125 29.00 4.66 16.16
CA ASP A 125 30.33 4.06 16.30
C ASP A 125 31.43 5.08 16.00
N LEU A 126 31.24 5.97 15.02
CA LEU A 126 32.17 7.05 14.71
C LEU A 126 32.27 8.07 15.86
N ASP A 127 31.14 8.50 16.39
CA ASP A 127 31.07 9.42 17.54
C ASP A 127 31.77 8.80 18.77
N PHE A 128 31.53 7.52 19.03
CA PHE A 128 32.19 6.81 20.14
C PHE A 128 33.70 6.64 19.91
N ALA A 129 34.12 6.37 18.67
CA ALA A 129 35.53 6.26 18.32
C ALA A 129 36.25 7.60 18.46
N GLU A 130 35.63 8.71 18.07
CA GLU A 130 36.16 10.07 18.25
C GLU A 130 36.32 10.42 19.72
N GLU A 131 35.28 10.20 20.55
CA GLU A 131 35.34 10.45 21.98
C GLU A 131 36.41 9.57 22.68
N THR A 132 36.51 8.29 22.28
CA THR A 132 37.54 7.38 22.82
C THR A 132 38.94 7.80 22.40
N ALA A 133 39.12 8.26 21.16
CA ALA A 133 40.41 8.76 20.67
C ALA A 133 40.84 10.02 21.41
N ASP A 134 39.92 10.96 21.62
CA ASP A 134 40.18 12.18 22.38
C ASP A 134 40.44 11.91 23.86
N PHE A 135 39.66 11.02 24.49
CA PHE A 135 39.92 10.57 25.86
C PHE A 135 41.32 9.95 25.99
N THR A 136 41.69 9.05 25.07
CA THR A 136 43.00 8.39 25.05
C THR A 136 44.13 9.39 24.83
N LYS A 137 43.96 10.33 23.88
CA LYS A 137 44.91 11.41 23.62
C LYS A 137 45.11 12.28 24.85
N ASN A 138 44.03 12.66 25.52
CA ASN A 138 44.10 13.43 26.76
C ASN A 138 44.81 12.63 27.87
N GLN A 139 44.51 11.34 28.03
CA GLN A 139 45.19 10.47 28.99
C GLN A 139 46.70 10.39 28.71
N ILE A 140 47.10 10.24 27.43
CA ILE A 140 48.51 10.24 27.02
C ILE A 140 49.16 11.59 27.31
N LEU A 141 48.48 12.71 27.02
CA LEU A 141 48.97 14.05 27.34
C LEU A 141 49.14 14.26 28.84
N TYR A 142 48.22 13.79 29.68
CA TYR A 142 48.35 13.87 31.14
C TYR A 142 49.57 13.08 31.64
N GLN A 143 49.75 11.84 31.19
CA GLN A 143 50.90 11.03 31.59
C GLN A 143 52.23 11.60 31.04
N SER A 144 52.21 12.12 29.81
CA SER A 144 53.37 12.76 29.19
C SER A 144 53.71 14.08 29.89
N GLY A 145 52.73 14.87 30.30
CA GLY A 145 52.95 16.11 31.05
C GLY A 145 53.65 15.87 32.38
N ILE A 146 53.25 14.82 33.11
CA ILE A 146 53.91 14.41 34.35
C ILE A 146 55.35 13.93 34.06
N ALA A 147 55.54 13.09 33.04
CA ALA A 147 56.86 12.59 32.67
C ALA A 147 57.82 13.71 32.18
N VAL A 148 57.32 14.66 31.40
CA VAL A 148 58.09 15.82 30.90
C VAL A 148 58.44 16.77 32.04
N LEU A 149 57.53 17.01 32.99
CA LEU A 149 57.84 17.78 34.20
C LEU A 149 58.91 17.08 35.06
N ALA A 150 58.81 15.76 35.25
CA ALA A 150 59.80 14.99 35.97
C ALA A 150 61.17 15.05 35.28
N GLN A 151 61.22 14.91 33.95
CA GLN A 151 62.45 15.00 33.17
C GLN A 151 63.06 16.41 33.18
N SER A 152 62.24 17.46 33.10
CA SER A 152 62.71 18.85 33.13
C SER A 152 63.32 19.21 34.48
N ASN A 153 62.71 18.77 35.59
CA ASN A 153 63.26 18.97 36.94
C ASN A 153 64.64 18.30 37.12
N LEU A 154 64.85 17.12 36.54
CA LEU A 154 66.15 16.43 36.59
C LEU A 154 67.22 17.16 35.77
N ILE A 155 66.85 17.66 34.59
CA ILE A 155 67.75 18.45 33.73
C ILE A 155 68.14 19.76 34.45
N SER A 156 67.18 20.47 35.04
CA SER A 156 67.47 21.71 35.80
C SER A 156 68.43 21.51 36.97
N GLN A 157 68.32 20.40 37.72
CA GLN A 157 69.26 20.09 38.80
C GLN A 157 70.66 19.76 38.29
N SER A 158 70.75 19.02 37.18
CA SER A 158 72.04 18.68 36.57
C SER A 158 72.80 19.91 36.04
N VAL A 159 72.09 20.92 35.54
CA VAL A 159 72.69 22.20 35.11
C VAL A 159 73.20 23.00 36.31
N LEU A 160 72.48 23.00 37.44
CA LEU A 160 72.93 23.70 38.64
C LEU A 160 74.20 23.07 39.25
N SER A 161 74.36 21.75 39.13
CA SER A 161 75.60 21.04 39.49
C SER A 161 76.78 21.31 38.56
N LEU A 162 76.54 21.90 37.37
CA LEU A 162 77.57 22.29 36.41
C LEU A 162 77.91 23.78 36.49
N LEU A 163 77.19 24.55 37.31
CA LEU A 163 77.38 26.00 37.47
C LEU A 163 77.83 26.44 38.88
N GLY A 164 77.78 25.54 39.87
CA GLY A 164 78.32 25.74 41.23
C GLY A 164 79.60 24.94 41.43
#